data_AF-A0A7G6YKU3-F1
#
_entry.id   AF-A0A7G6YKU3-F1
#
_cell.length_a   1.000
_cell.length_b   1.000
_cell.length_c   1.000
_cell.angle_alpha   90.00
_cell.angle_beta   90.00
_cell.angle_gamma   90.00
#
_symmetry.space_group_name_H-M   'P 1'
#
loop_
_entity.id
_entity.type
_entity.pdbx_description
1 polymer ?
#
loop_
_entity_poly.entity_id
_entity_poly.type
_entity_poly.pdbx_seq_one_letter_code
_entity_poly.pdbx_strand_id
1 'polypeptide(L)'
;MAEEIAFLGLGSMGAAMATNLLKAGFPLTVYNRTASKAEPLRQQGATVAATPVEAVREATVVFTMVTDDKALEELLAPRAF
;
A
#
# COMPACT_ATOMS: atom_id res chain seq x y z
N MET A 1 9.42 -17.35 -7.75
CA MET A 1 8.66 -16.13 -8.11
C MET A 1 8.78 -15.19 -6.92
N ALA A 2 8.99 -13.89 -7.15
CA ALA A 2 8.97 -12.92 -6.05
C ALA A 2 7.51 -12.71 -5.61
N GLU A 3 7.26 -12.53 -4.32
CA GLU A 3 5.91 -12.24 -3.80
C GLU A 3 5.47 -10.84 -4.26
N GLU A 4 4.27 -10.71 -4.80
CA GLU A 4 3.65 -9.43 -5.18
C GLU A 4 2.99 -8.82 -3.95
N ILE A 5 3.53 -7.70 -3.46
CA ILE A 5 3.09 -7.13 -2.18
C ILE A 5 2.21 -5.89 -2.43
N ALA A 6 1.07 -5.84 -1.75
CA ALA A 6 0.29 -4.63 -1.59
C ALA A 6 0.53 -3.99 -0.21
N PHE A 7 0.69 -2.67 -0.15
CA PHE A 7 0.78 -1.93 1.11
C PHE A 7 -0.25 -0.79 1.15
N LEU A 8 -1.24 -0.92 2.05
CA LEU A 8 -2.33 0.02 2.20
C LEU A 8 -2.12 0.88 3.46
N GLY A 9 -1.91 2.18 3.27
CA GLY A 9 -1.71 3.14 4.36
C GLY A 9 -0.24 3.57 4.50
N LEU A 10 0.02 4.84 4.22
CA LEU A 10 1.37 5.41 4.14
C LEU A 10 1.55 6.55 5.15
N GLY A 11 1.19 6.28 6.40
CA GLY A 11 1.64 7.08 7.54
C GLY A 11 3.16 6.94 7.77
N SER A 12 3.70 7.61 8.78
CA SER A 12 5.15 7.58 9.06
C SER A 12 5.71 6.16 9.19
N MET A 13 4.99 5.27 9.89
CA MET A 13 5.38 3.86 10.04
C MET A 13 5.21 3.08 8.73
N GLY A 14 4.05 3.20 8.08
CA GLY A 14 3.75 2.48 6.84
C GLY A 14 4.73 2.82 5.70
N ALA A 15 5.07 4.10 5.54
CA ALA A 15 6.04 4.53 4.53
C ALA A 15 7.46 3.98 4.79
N ALA A 16 7.89 3.91 6.04
CA ALA A 16 9.17 3.31 6.40
C ALA A 16 9.20 1.80 6.12
N MET A 17 8.12 1.08 6.46
CA MET A 17 7.99 -0.35 6.16
C MET A 17 7.97 -0.62 4.65
N ALA A 18 7.16 0.12 3.90
CA ALA A 18 7.10 0.03 2.43
C ALA A 18 8.46 0.31 1.77
N THR A 19 9.20 1.31 2.28
CA THR A 19 10.56 1.59 1.83
C THR A 19 11.50 0.40 2.05
N ASN A 20 11.39 -0.30 3.18
CA ASN A 20 12.20 -1.48 3.46
C ASN A 20 11.87 -2.65 2.54
N LEU A 21 10.59 -2.84 2.19
CA LEU A 21 10.15 -3.85 1.21
C LEU A 21 10.74 -3.57 -0.18
N LEU A 22 10.71 -2.32 -0.64
CA LEU A 22 11.36 -1.92 -1.89
C LEU A 22 12.87 -2.18 -1.86
N LYS A 23 13.56 -1.80 -0.78
CA LYS A 23 14.99 -2.04 -0.61
C LYS A 23 15.36 -3.52 -0.60
N ALA A 24 14.45 -4.38 -0.13
CA ALA A 24 14.61 -5.82 -0.18
C ALA A 24 14.34 -6.43 -1.58
N GLY A 25 13.87 -5.62 -2.53
CA GLY A 25 13.66 -6.02 -3.92
C GLY A 25 12.30 -6.66 -4.21
N PHE A 26 11.31 -6.49 -3.32
CA PHE A 26 9.96 -6.99 -3.58
C PHE A 26 9.22 -6.06 -4.56
N PRO A 27 8.51 -6.63 -5.55
CA PRO A 27 7.46 -5.92 -6.27
C PRO A 27 6.44 -5.36 -5.28
N LEU A 28 6.22 -4.04 -5.32
CA LEU A 28 5.38 -3.37 -4.35
C LEU A 28 4.39 -2.43 -5.03
N THR A 29 3.11 -2.70 -4.80
CA THR A 29 2.02 -1.77 -5.10
C THR A 29 1.56 -1.11 -3.81
N VAL A 30 1.43 0.21 -3.81
CA VAL A 30 1.04 0.99 -2.63
C VAL A 30 -0.23 1.79 -2.88
N TYR A 31 -1.02 1.95 -1.83
CA TYR A 31 -2.18 2.83 -1.82
C TYR A 31 -2.23 3.64 -0.52
N ASN A 32 -2.66 4.89 -0.63
CA ASN A 32 -3.00 5.70 0.51
C ASN A 32 -4.11 6.69 0.13
N ARG A 33 -5.05 6.93 1.05
CA ARG A 33 -6.17 7.88 0.86
C ARG A 33 -5.71 9.26 0.36
N THR A 34 -4.59 9.75 0.87
CA THR A 34 -3.91 10.95 0.35
C THR A 34 -2.81 10.53 -0.62
N ALA A 35 -3.08 10.64 -1.92
CA ALA A 35 -2.19 10.14 -2.98
C ALA A 35 -0.77 10.73 -2.92
N SER A 36 -0.62 12.01 -2.53
CA SER A 36 0.69 12.66 -2.44
C SER A 36 1.66 12.00 -1.45
N LYS A 37 1.16 11.21 -0.48
CA LYS A 37 2.01 10.44 0.44
C LYS A 37 2.70 9.24 -0.23
N ALA A 38 2.19 8.79 -1.38
CA ALA A 38 2.80 7.68 -2.13
C ALA A 38 3.93 8.14 -3.07
N GLU A 39 4.03 9.44 -3.35
CA GLU A 39 5.00 9.99 -4.30
C GLU A 39 6.47 9.64 -3.99
N PRO A 40 6.95 9.70 -2.73
CA PRO A 40 8.32 9.29 -2.41
C PRO A 40 8.59 7.79 -2.66
N LEU A 41 7.57 6.92 -2.55
CA LEU A 41 7.71 5.49 -2.83
C LEU A 41 7.63 5.22 -4.33
N ARG A 42 6.83 5.98 -5.08
CA ARG A 42 6.81 5.96 -6.54
C ARG A 42 8.20 6.23 -7.12
N GLN A 43 8.88 7.24 -6.58
CA GLN A 43 10.26 7.59 -6.98
C GLN A 43 11.27 6.48 -6.66
N GLN A 44 10.96 5.61 -5.70
CA GLN A 44 11.76 4.44 -5.32
C GLN A 44 11.36 3.16 -6.07
N GLY A 45 10.39 3.24 -6.99
CA GLY A 45 9.98 2.11 -7.84
C GLY A 45 8.71 1.39 -7.44
N ALA A 46 7.95 1.88 -6.44
CA ALA A 46 6.62 1.33 -6.16
C ALA A 46 5.61 1.71 -7.25
N THR A 47 4.71 0.80 -7.57
CA THR A 47 3.49 1.11 -8.31
C THR A 47 2.49 1.80 -7.37
N VAL A 48 1.88 2.90 -7.78
CA VAL A 48 0.86 3.59 -6.98
C VAL A 48 -0.51 3.30 -7.55
N ALA A 49 -1.36 2.64 -6.77
CA ALA A 49 -2.74 2.36 -7.14
C ALA A 49 -3.65 3.55 -6.81
N ALA A 50 -4.69 3.79 -7.63
CA ALA A 50 -5.66 4.85 -7.38
C ALA A 50 -6.73 4.41 -6.36
N THR A 51 -6.94 3.10 -6.22
CA THR A 51 -7.90 2.51 -5.28
C THR A 51 -7.28 1.35 -4.50
N PRO A 52 -7.82 0.97 -3.32
CA PRO A 52 -7.34 -0.20 -2.60
C PRO A 52 -7.57 -1.51 -3.37
N VAL A 53 -8.63 -1.62 -4.17
CA VAL A 53 -8.85 -2.76 -5.10
C VAL A 53 -7.71 -2.95 -6.07
N GLU A 54 -7.36 -1.87 -6.76
CA GLU A 54 -6.27 -1.91 -7.73
C GLU A 54 -4.98 -2.33 -7.05
N ALA A 55 -4.74 -1.89 -5.81
CA ALA A 55 -3.55 -2.23 -5.06
C ALA A 55 -3.45 -3.73 -4.76
N VAL A 56 -4.56 -4.39 -4.42
CA VAL A 56 -4.56 -5.79 -3.98
C VAL A 56 -4.81 -6.80 -5.11
N ARG A 57 -5.20 -6.35 -6.31
CA ARG A 57 -5.68 -7.21 -7.40
C ARG A 57 -4.74 -8.37 -7.75
N GLU A 58 -3.44 -8.08 -7.83
CA GLU A 58 -2.40 -9.06 -8.21
C GLU A 58 -1.54 -9.48 -7.00
N ALA A 59 -1.86 -8.98 -5.80
CA ALA A 59 -1.03 -9.18 -4.63
C ALA A 59 -1.25 -10.55 -4.00
N THR A 60 -0.15 -11.23 -3.65
CA THR A 60 -0.16 -12.47 -2.86
C THR A 60 -0.08 -12.19 -1.37
N VAL A 61 0.46 -11.02 -0.99
CA VAL A 61 0.56 -10.56 0.40
C VAL A 61 0.05 -9.12 0.49
N VAL A 62 -0.83 -8.86 1.46
CA VAL A 62 -1.39 -7.52 1.71
C VAL A 62 -1.02 -7.05 3.12
N PHE A 63 -0.37 -5.89 3.21
CA PHE A 63 -0.13 -5.17 4.44
C PHE A 63 -1.11 -4.00 4.57
N THR A 64 -1.58 -3.75 5.80
CA THR A 64 -2.34 -2.55 6.15
C THR A 64 -1.70 -1.84 7.33
N MET A 65 -1.55 -0.52 7.27
CA MET A 65 -1.04 0.30 8.36
C MET A 65 -1.80 1.63 8.41
N VAL A 66 -2.87 1.66 9.20
CA VAL A 66 -3.81 2.79 9.30
C VAL A 66 -3.94 3.24 10.76
N THR A 67 -4.64 4.36 10.99
CA THR A 67 -4.66 5.04 12.30
C THR A 67 -5.43 4.28 13.38
N ASP A 68 -6.56 3.68 13.02
CA ASP A 68 -7.49 3.02 13.94
C ASP A 68 -8.42 2.05 13.19
N ASP A 69 -9.27 1.37 13.95
CA ASP A 69 -10.23 0.38 13.44
C ASP A 69 -11.22 1.00 12.43
N LYS A 70 -11.67 2.25 12.66
CA LYS A 70 -12.57 2.93 11.74
C LYS A 70 -11.92 3.18 10.39
N ALA A 71 -10.66 3.61 10.38
CA ALA A 71 -9.90 3.79 9.15
C ALA A 71 -9.68 2.45 8.40
N LEU A 72 -9.54 1.34 9.14
CA LEU A 72 -9.46 0.01 8.55
C LEU A 72 -10.80 -0.43 7.95
N GLU A 73 -11.91 -0.23 8.66
CA GLU A 73 -13.25 -0.53 8.16
C GLU A 73 -13.58 0.29 6.90
N GLU A 74 -13.24 1.59 6.88
CA GLU A 74 -13.40 2.44 5.69
C GLU A 74 -12.58 1.93 4.49
N LEU A 75 -11.36 1.46 4.74
CA LEU A 75 -10.48 0.88 3.72
C LEU A 75 -11.05 -0.42 3.15
N LEU A 76 -11.69 -1.24 3.99
CA LEU A 76 -12.21 -2.56 3.62
C LEU A 76 -13.69 -2.55 3.20
N ALA A 77 -14.37 -1.41 3.26
CA ALA A 77 -15.80 -1.33 3.02
C ALA A 77 -16.15 -1.78 1.59
N PRO A 78 -17.34 -2.38 1.35
CA PRO A 78 -17.73 -2.93 0.03
C PRO A 78 -17.81 -1.91 -1.12
N ARG A 79 -17.76 -0.60 -0.83
CA ARG A 79 -17.69 0.45 -1.87
C ARG A 79 -16.25 0.73 -2.31
N ALA A 80 -15.29 0.18 -1.59
CA ALA A 80 -13.89 0.22 -1.91
C ALA A 80 -13.44 -1.02 -2.69
N PHE A 81 -14.31 -2.06 -2.82
CA PHE A 81 -14.11 -3.33 -3.54
C PHE A 81 -14.97 -3.50 -4.81
#